data_AF-A0A962TXW5-F1
#
_entry.id   AF-A0A962TXW5-F1
#
_cell.length_a   1.000
_cell.length_b   1.000
_cell.length_c   1.000
_cell.angle_alpha   90.00
_cell.angle_beta   90.00
_cell.angle_gamma   90.00
#
_symmetry.space_group_name_H-M   'P 1'
#
loop_
_entity.id
_entity.type
_entity.pdbx_description
1 polymer ?
#
loop_
_entity_poly.entity_id
_entity_poly.type
_entity_poly.pdbx_seq_one_letter_code
_entity_poly.pdbx_strand_id
1 'polypeptide(L)'
;MSGFPKIQRAIPQRRYQYGEYAVTVLGDIESGDGRDYRFIAAFVREGESQPRLFVASERLPPGRRGDGSHALRLINSAMDEVLDVGDQWAVLDAFVDQALQLGAQTLGLDQEVPYQLM
;
A
#
# COMPACT_ATOMS: atom_id res chain seq x y z
N MET A 1 -6.36 17.02 -4.60
CA MET A 1 -6.90 16.04 -5.57
C MET A 1 -6.18 14.74 -5.29
N SER A 2 -6.84 13.78 -4.62
CA SER A 2 -6.24 12.47 -4.36
C SER A 2 -6.11 11.70 -5.68
N GLY A 3 -4.88 11.49 -6.14
CA GLY A 3 -4.59 10.69 -7.32
C GLY A 3 -4.48 9.23 -6.95
N PHE A 4 -5.61 8.53 -6.78
CA PHE A 4 -5.57 7.09 -6.52
C PHE A 4 -4.72 6.35 -7.57
N PRO A 5 -3.95 5.32 -7.17
CA PRO A 5 -3.06 4.61 -8.08
C PRO A 5 -3.76 4.11 -9.34
N LYS A 6 -3.16 4.36 -10.51
CA LYS A 6 -3.66 3.83 -11.79
C LYS A 6 -2.92 2.54 -12.12
N ILE A 7 -3.43 1.41 -11.65
CA ILE A 7 -2.81 0.10 -11.87
C ILE A 7 -3.29 -0.47 -13.21
N GLN A 8 -2.36 -0.73 -14.13
CA GLN A 8 -2.67 -1.37 -15.42
C GLN A 8 -2.57 -2.90 -15.32
N ARG A 9 -1.52 -3.38 -14.64
CA ARG A 9 -1.29 -4.81 -14.37
C ARG A 9 -0.64 -4.97 -13.00
N ALA A 10 -0.93 -6.07 -12.33
CA ALA A 10 -0.27 -6.46 -11.09
C ALA A 10 -0.52 -7.94 -10.77
N ILE A 11 0.34 -8.53 -9.96
CA ILE A 11 0.19 -9.88 -9.41
C ILE A 11 -0.13 -9.77 -7.92
N PRO A 12 -1.28 -10.30 -7.46
CA PRO A 12 -1.56 -10.43 -6.04
C PRO A 12 -0.52 -11.30 -5.34
N GLN A 13 0.12 -10.72 -4.32
CA GLN A 13 1.15 -11.39 -3.51
C GLN A 13 0.56 -11.93 -2.21
N ARG A 14 -0.34 -11.16 -1.57
CA ARG A 14 -1.04 -11.55 -0.34
C ARG A 14 -2.44 -10.97 -0.31
N ARG A 15 -3.31 -11.64 0.44
CA ARG A 15 -4.67 -11.17 0.72
C ARG A 15 -4.95 -11.31 2.20
N TYR A 16 -5.67 -10.34 2.75
CA TYR A 16 -6.09 -10.34 4.14
C TYR A 16 -7.55 -9.96 4.25
N GLN A 17 -8.22 -10.51 5.26
CA GLN A 17 -9.42 -9.93 5.84
C GLN A 17 -9.00 -9.14 7.08
N TYR A 18 -9.40 -7.88 7.19
CA TYR A 18 -9.07 -7.03 8.33
C TYR A 18 -10.31 -6.25 8.77
N GLY A 19 -11.04 -6.78 9.75
CA GLY A 19 -12.37 -6.28 10.11
C GLY A 19 -13.32 -6.35 8.89
N GLU A 20 -13.93 -5.23 8.54
CA GLU A 20 -14.80 -5.07 7.37
C GLU A 20 -14.05 -4.79 6.06
N TYR A 21 -12.71 -4.86 6.05
CA TYR A 21 -11.89 -4.57 4.87
C TYR A 21 -11.23 -5.82 4.31
N ALA A 22 -11.37 -5.99 3.00
CA ALA A 22 -10.50 -6.86 2.23
C ALA A 22 -9.23 -6.08 1.85
N VAL A 23 -8.06 -6.62 2.17
CA VAL A 23 -6.77 -6.03 1.81
C VAL A 23 -6.09 -6.91 0.78
N THR A 24 -5.79 -6.36 -0.39
CA THR A 24 -4.99 -7.06 -1.41
C THR A 24 -3.64 -6.38 -1.56
N VAL A 25 -2.57 -7.13 -1.32
CA VAL A 25 -1.20 -6.69 -1.55
C VAL A 25 -0.78 -7.15 -2.93
N LEU A 26 -0.42 -6.19 -3.76
CA LEU A 26 -0.02 -6.33 -5.16
C LEU A 26 1.49 -6.14 -5.28
N GLY A 27 2.10 -6.90 -6.19
CA GLY A 27 3.48 -6.78 -6.65
C GLY A 27 3.54 -6.94 -8.17
N ASP A 28 4.75 -6.84 -8.74
CA ASP A 28 4.97 -6.87 -10.19
C ASP A 28 4.01 -5.92 -10.93
N ILE A 29 4.04 -4.65 -10.52
CA ILE A 29 3.04 -3.65 -10.86
C ILE A 29 3.48 -2.86 -12.10
N GLU A 30 2.57 -2.74 -13.07
CA GLU A 30 2.65 -1.78 -14.16
C GLU A 30 1.68 -0.63 -13.86
N SER A 31 2.21 0.58 -13.72
CA SER A 31 1.45 1.78 -13.39
C SER A 31 1.18 2.65 -14.61
N GLY A 32 0.02 3.30 -14.61
CA GLY A 32 -0.42 4.27 -15.61
C GLY A 32 -0.39 5.72 -15.11
N ASP A 33 0.15 5.95 -13.92
CA ASP A 33 0.26 7.28 -13.28
C ASP A 33 1.71 7.79 -13.19
N GLY A 34 2.68 7.02 -13.72
CA GLY A 34 4.09 7.39 -13.76
C GLY A 34 4.87 7.15 -12.46
N ARG A 35 4.26 6.49 -11.46
CA ARG A 35 4.94 6.08 -10.21
C ARG A 35 5.44 4.64 -10.32
N ASP A 36 6.69 4.39 -9.94
CA ASP A 36 7.29 3.04 -9.99
C ASP A 36 6.98 2.29 -8.68
N TYR A 37 5.84 1.60 -8.63
CA TYR A 37 5.42 0.88 -7.43
C TYR A 37 6.11 -0.48 -7.33
N ARG A 38 6.81 -0.69 -6.21
CA ARG A 38 7.29 -2.02 -5.83
C ARG A 38 6.16 -2.88 -5.27
N PHE A 39 5.36 -2.31 -4.37
CA PHE A 39 4.19 -2.96 -3.78
C PHE A 39 3.06 -1.95 -3.57
N ILE A 40 1.82 -2.43 -3.61
CA ILE A 40 0.62 -1.66 -3.22
C ILE A 40 -0.27 -2.54 -2.36
N ALA A 41 -0.65 -2.07 -1.18
CA ALA A 41 -1.73 -2.64 -0.38
C ALA A 41 -3.00 -1.81 -0.62
N ALA A 42 -4.03 -2.42 -1.19
CA ALA A 42 -5.33 -1.79 -1.44
C ALA A 42 -6.36 -2.29 -0.43
N PHE A 43 -6.99 -1.38 0.31
CA PHE A 43 -8.02 -1.66 1.30
C PHE A 43 -9.39 -1.36 0.72
N VAL A 44 -10.19 -2.40 0.49
CA VAL A 44 -11.55 -2.31 -0.04
C VAL A 44 -12.50 -2.66 1.08
N ARG A 45 -13.44 -1.76 1.37
CA ARG A 45 -14.50 -2.04 2.35
C ARG A 45 -15.45 -3.09 1.77
N GLU A 46 -15.94 -3.99 2.60
CA GLU A 46 -16.95 -4.96 2.20
C GLU A 46 -18.18 -4.27 1.55
N GLY A 47 -18.65 -4.81 0.44
CA GLY A 47 -19.73 -4.23 -0.37
C GLY A 47 -19.29 -3.13 -1.33
N GLU A 48 -18.04 -2.67 -1.28
CA GLU A 48 -17.49 -1.69 -2.22
C GLU A 48 -16.66 -2.34 -3.32
N SER A 49 -16.60 -1.69 -4.48
CA SER A 49 -15.79 -2.11 -5.63
C SER A 49 -14.49 -1.33 -5.77
N GLN A 50 -14.34 -0.23 -5.02
CA GLN A 50 -13.17 0.65 -5.08
C GLN A 50 -12.46 0.69 -3.73
N PRO A 51 -11.11 0.72 -3.72
CA PRO A 51 -10.37 0.86 -2.47
C PRO A 51 -10.57 2.26 -1.86
N ARG A 52 -10.68 2.31 -0.53
CA ARG A 52 -10.76 3.56 0.24
C ARG A 52 -9.38 4.10 0.63
N LEU A 53 -8.41 3.19 0.74
CA LEU A 53 -7.06 3.47 1.15
C LEU A 53 -6.08 2.62 0.34
N PHE A 54 -4.97 3.24 -0.03
CA PHE A 54 -3.80 2.57 -0.53
C PHE A 54 -2.61 2.91 0.34
N VAL A 55 -1.79 1.89 0.63
CA VAL A 55 -0.42 2.08 1.10
C VAL A 55 0.48 1.57 -0.01
N ALA A 56 1.51 2.34 -0.38
CA ALA A 56 2.37 2.02 -1.50
C ALA A 56 3.84 2.08 -1.10
N SER A 57 4.63 1.17 -1.66
CA SER A 57 6.09 1.25 -1.69
C SER A 57 6.50 1.68 -3.09
N GLU A 58 7.11 2.87 -3.20
CA GLU A 58 7.53 3.48 -4.46
C GLU A 58 9.05 3.44 -4.58
N ARG A 59 9.57 2.97 -5.71
CA ARG A 59 11.00 3.06 -6.03
C ARG A 59 11.38 4.50 -6.26
N LEU A 60 12.43 4.94 -5.57
CA LEU A 60 12.98 6.27 -5.74
C LEU A 60 14.03 6.30 -6.86
N PRO A 61 14.13 7.41 -7.61
CA PRO A 61 15.16 7.56 -8.64
C PRO A 61 16.57 7.41 -8.07
N PRO A 62 17.51 6.81 -8.85
CA PRO A 62 18.91 6.73 -8.45
C PRO A 62 19.48 8.15 -8.30
N GLY A 63 19.81 8.53 -7.06
CA GLY A 63 20.30 9.87 -6.71
C GLY A 63 19.83 10.38 -5.35
N ARG A 64 18.81 9.76 -4.74
CA ARG A 64 18.32 10.06 -3.38
C ARG A 64 18.77 9.05 -2.30
N ARG A 65 19.83 8.29 -2.57
CA ARG A 65 20.27 7.13 -1.75
C ARG A 65 20.73 7.45 -0.32
N GLY A 66 20.79 8.72 0.08
CA GLY A 66 21.10 9.11 1.47
C GLY A 66 20.04 8.64 2.47
N ASP A 67 18.78 8.57 2.03
CA ASP A 67 17.63 8.29 2.92
C ASP A 67 17.01 6.90 2.67
N GLY A 68 17.31 6.27 1.52
CA GLY A 68 16.82 4.95 1.14
C GLY A 68 16.42 4.85 -0.33
N SER A 69 16.16 3.64 -0.81
CA SER A 69 15.78 3.36 -2.20
C SER A 69 14.27 3.36 -2.46
N HIS A 70 13.45 3.29 -1.41
CA HIS A 70 12.00 3.22 -1.53
C HIS A 70 11.30 4.19 -0.58
N ALA A 71 10.19 4.78 -1.02
CA ALA A 71 9.31 5.60 -0.20
C ALA A 71 8.04 4.83 0.16
N LEU A 72 7.65 4.90 1.44
CA LEU A 72 6.37 4.43 1.92
C LEU A 72 5.37 5.59 1.86
N ARG A 73 4.27 5.39 1.11
CA ARG A 73 3.26 6.41 0.86
C ARG A 73 1.88 5.93 1.29
N LEU A 74 1.08 6.84 1.81
CA LEU A 74 -0.33 6.65 2.13
C LEU A 74 -1.21 7.51 1.22
N ILE A 75 -2.23 6.91 0.60
CA ILE A 75 -3.12 7.55 -0.37
C ILE A 75 -4.57 7.22 -0.01
N ASN A 76 -5.37 8.23 0.28
CA ASN A 76 -6.82 8.13 0.45
C ASN A 76 -7.50 9.38 -0.14
N SER A 77 -8.81 9.56 0.09
CA SER A 77 -9.55 10.72 -0.42
C SER A 77 -9.11 12.07 0.18
N ALA A 78 -8.46 12.05 1.36
CA ALA A 78 -8.04 13.23 2.09
C ALA A 78 -6.57 13.61 1.81
N MET A 79 -5.68 12.63 1.66
CA MET A 79 -4.23 12.84 1.57
C MET A 79 -3.52 11.87 0.61
N ASP A 80 -2.36 12.30 0.14
CA ASP A 80 -1.42 11.54 -0.71
C ASP A 80 0.00 11.93 -0.29
N GLU A 81 0.54 11.25 0.73
CA GLU A 81 1.74 11.67 1.46
C GLU A 81 2.76 10.55 1.64
N VAL A 82 4.04 10.90 1.50
CA VAL A 82 5.16 10.03 1.86
C VAL A 82 5.33 10.09 3.37
N LEU A 83 5.21 8.95 4.04
CA LEU A 83 5.32 8.83 5.49
C LEU A 83 6.71 8.42 5.94
N ASP A 84 7.42 7.64 5.11
CA ASP A 84 8.78 7.18 5.42
C ASP A 84 9.59 6.89 4.15
N VAL A 85 10.91 6.82 4.28
CA VAL A 85 11.85 6.42 3.22
C VAL A 85 12.84 5.41 3.80
N GLY A 86 13.09 4.32 3.08
CA GLY A 86 14.03 3.30 3.52
C GLY A 86 14.08 2.09 2.61
N ASP A 87 15.18 1.32 2.70
CA ASP A 87 15.38 0.11 1.90
C ASP A 87 14.48 -1.05 2.34
N GLN A 88 13.99 -1.03 3.59
CA GLN A 88 13.07 -2.04 4.13
C GLN A 88 11.75 -2.07 3.34
N TRP A 89 11.33 -0.97 2.73
CA TRP A 89 10.10 -0.93 1.92
C TRP A 89 10.24 -1.69 0.59
N ALA A 90 11.43 -2.15 0.23
CA ALA A 90 11.65 -3.10 -0.87
C ALA A 90 11.28 -4.56 -0.51
N VAL A 91 11.13 -4.85 0.79
CA VAL A 91 10.90 -6.19 1.34
C VAL A 91 9.42 -6.39 1.60
N LEU A 92 8.83 -7.46 1.03
CA LEU A 92 7.39 -7.71 1.10
C LEU A 92 6.87 -7.80 2.53
N ASP A 93 7.53 -8.58 3.40
CA ASP A 93 7.10 -8.74 4.80
C ASP A 93 7.07 -7.40 5.55
N ALA A 94 8.19 -6.66 5.53
CA ALA A 94 8.29 -5.37 6.19
C ALA A 94 7.25 -4.37 5.66
N PHE A 95 7.03 -4.33 4.34
CA PHE A 95 6.01 -3.50 3.74
C PHE A 95 4.59 -3.90 4.19
N VAL A 96 4.27 -5.19 4.18
CA VAL A 96 2.93 -5.69 4.54
C VAL A 96 2.61 -5.37 5.99
N ASP A 97 3.55 -5.64 6.90
CA ASP A 97 3.37 -5.38 8.33
C ASP A 97 3.08 -3.89 8.56
N GLN A 98 3.86 -3.01 7.95
CA GLN A 98 3.67 -1.56 8.07
C GLN A 98 2.38 -1.09 7.40
N ALA A 99 2.02 -1.64 6.23
CA ALA A 99 0.81 -1.28 5.51
C ALA A 99 -0.45 -1.64 6.30
N LEU A 100 -0.48 -2.81 6.95
CA LEU A 100 -1.58 -3.22 7.82
C LEU A 100 -1.67 -2.30 9.05
N GLN A 101 -0.56 -1.94 9.68
CA GLN A 101 -0.55 -1.01 10.80
C GLN A 101 -1.07 0.38 10.43
N LEU A 102 -0.61 0.94 9.31
CA LEU A 102 -1.09 2.23 8.80
C LEU A 102 -2.57 2.18 8.42
N GLY A 103 -2.99 1.07 7.80
CA GLY A 103 -4.39 0.83 7.47
C GLY A 103 -5.27 0.80 8.71
N ALA A 104 -4.83 0.14 9.78
CA ALA A 104 -5.55 0.08 11.03
C ALA A 104 -5.76 1.46 11.66
N GLN A 105 -4.70 2.24 11.77
CA GLN A 105 -4.77 3.59 12.34
C GLN A 105 -5.64 4.53 11.49
N THR A 106 -5.54 4.43 10.17
CA THR A 106 -6.25 5.33 9.25
C THR A 106 -7.74 5.01 9.14
N LEU A 107 -8.10 3.72 9.27
CA LEU A 107 -9.47 3.24 9.11
C LEU A 107 -10.16 2.95 10.46
N GLY A 108 -9.46 3.11 11.59
CA GLY A 108 -9.98 2.84 12.93
C GLY A 108 -10.16 1.35 13.23
N LEU A 109 -9.25 0.51 12.74
CA LEU A 109 -9.27 -0.96 12.93
C LEU A 109 -8.31 -1.42 14.03
N ASP A 110 -7.93 -0.56 14.97
CA ASP A 110 -6.88 -0.84 15.96
C ASP A 110 -7.18 -2.04 16.89
N GLN A 111 -8.43 -2.46 16.98
CA GLN A 111 -8.86 -3.63 17.77
C GLN A 111 -9.06 -4.90 16.93
N GLU A 112 -8.96 -4.79 15.61
CA GLU A 112 -9.11 -5.92 14.70
C GLU A 112 -7.78 -6.65 14.54
N VAL A 113 -7.83 -7.89 14.07
CA VAL A 113 -6.62 -8.66 13.74
C VAL A 113 -6.67 -9.05 12.26
N PRO A 114 -5.64 -8.72 11.46
CA PRO A 114 -5.62 -9.12 10.06
C PRO A 114 -5.47 -10.64 9.94
N TYR A 115 -6.40 -11.27 9.23
CA TYR A 115 -6.36 -12.69 8.91
C TYR A 115 -5.90 -12.88 7.47
N GLN A 116 -4.76 -13.54 7.28
CA GLN A 116 -4.25 -13.83 5.93
C GLN A 116 -5.09 -14.91 5.25
N LEU A 117 -5.57 -14.60 4.05
CA LEU A 117 -6.30 -15.54 3.21
C LEU A 117 -5.30 -16.39 2.40
N MET A 118 -5.64 -17.67 2.22
CA MET A 118 -4.84 -18.63 1.43
C MET A 118 -4.82 -18.29 -0.07
#